data_AF-A0A258DLV9-F1
#
_entry.id   AF-A0A258DLV9-F1
#
_cell.length_a   1.000
_cell.length_b   1.000
_cell.length_c   1.000
_cell.angle_alpha   90.00
_cell.angle_beta   90.00
_cell.angle_gamma   90.00
#
_symmetry.space_group_name_H-M   'P 1'
#
loop_
_entity.id
_entity.type
_entity.pdbx_description
1 polymer ?
#
loop_
_entity_poly.entity_id
_entity_poly.type
_entity_poly.pdbx_seq_one_letter_code
_entity_poly.pdbx_strand_id
1 'polypeptide(L)'
;MSKKKLRSQEWYGRTGKDGIIYRSWMKNQGLPHHLFTGEKPVIGICNTWSELTPCNAHFRDLAEALKRGIWEAGGFPLEFPVMSLGECSIKPTAMLFRNLASMDVEESIRANPMDGVVLMCGCDKTTPSLVMGAASVNLPTLVLSGGPMLVGRFRGKKIGTSDIWRFAEDYKVGKLTQEDMIEVESSMSRSIGHCAPMGTASTMAAMVEA
;
A
#
# COMPACT_ATOMS: atom_id res chain seq x y z
N MET A 1 7.02 32.05 -15.31
CA MET A 1 7.87 30.99 -14.72
C MET A 1 7.97 29.86 -15.74
N SER A 2 9.18 29.47 -16.16
CA SER A 2 9.36 28.32 -17.05
C SER A 2 8.83 27.06 -16.36
N LYS A 3 7.86 26.36 -16.97
CA LYS A 3 7.35 25.07 -16.42
C LYS A 3 8.54 24.11 -16.36
N LYS A 4 8.90 23.63 -15.16
CA LYS A 4 10.00 22.67 -14.96
C LYS A 4 9.68 21.39 -15.74
N LYS A 5 10.59 20.94 -16.61
CA LYS A 5 10.44 19.67 -17.34
C LYS A 5 10.41 18.51 -16.34
N LEU A 6 9.32 17.75 -16.35
CA LEU A 6 9.14 16.58 -15.50
C LEU A 6 9.90 15.37 -16.06
N ARG A 7 10.27 14.41 -15.21
CA ARG A 7 11.10 13.26 -15.61
C ARG A 7 10.38 12.28 -16.53
N SER A 8 9.05 12.18 -16.43
CA SER A 8 8.20 11.40 -17.34
C SER A 8 8.38 11.83 -18.81
N GLN A 9 8.84 13.06 -19.06
CA GLN A 9 9.13 13.55 -20.40
C GLN A 9 10.37 12.93 -21.04
N GLU A 10 11.24 12.31 -20.26
CA GLU A 10 12.32 11.48 -20.80
C GLU A 10 11.78 10.19 -21.48
N TRP A 11 10.52 9.82 -21.25
CA TRP A 11 9.82 8.77 -22.00
C TRP A 11 8.81 9.40 -22.96
N TYR A 12 7.80 10.07 -22.41
CA TYR A 12 6.62 10.50 -23.16
C TYR A 12 6.82 11.77 -23.98
N GLY A 13 7.85 12.56 -23.67
CA GLY A 13 8.20 13.77 -24.42
C GLY A 13 9.12 13.51 -25.62
N ARG A 14 9.65 12.29 -25.78
CA ARG A 14 10.54 11.95 -26.90
C ARG A 14 9.82 12.03 -28.25
N THR A 15 10.55 12.36 -29.29
CA THR A 15 10.10 12.31 -30.69
C THR A 15 10.68 11.08 -31.40
N GLY A 16 10.24 10.81 -32.63
CA GLY A 16 10.72 9.66 -33.40
C GLY A 16 10.30 8.30 -32.82
N LYS A 17 11.07 7.25 -33.13
CA LYS A 17 10.71 5.86 -32.78
C LYS A 17 10.50 5.66 -31.28
N ASP A 18 11.37 6.22 -30.45
CA ASP A 18 11.35 5.99 -29.00
C ASP A 18 10.09 6.58 -28.37
N GLY A 19 9.74 7.82 -28.73
CA GLY A 19 8.50 8.44 -28.26
C GLY A 19 7.25 7.72 -28.72
N ILE A 20 7.26 7.18 -29.95
CA ILE A 20 6.15 6.37 -30.47
C ILE A 20 6.03 5.08 -29.65
N ILE A 21 7.14 4.36 -29.38
CA ILE A 21 7.14 3.12 -28.60
C ILE A 21 6.56 3.37 -27.20
N TYR A 22 7.09 4.34 -26.46
CA TYR A 22 6.62 4.57 -25.09
C TYR A 22 5.15 4.99 -25.03
N ARG A 23 4.70 5.86 -25.94
CA ARG A 23 3.31 6.35 -25.92
C ARG A 23 2.34 5.32 -26.50
N SER A 24 2.65 4.62 -27.59
CA SER A 24 1.68 3.72 -28.22
C SER A 24 1.40 2.50 -27.36
N TRP A 25 2.39 1.98 -26.63
CA TRP A 25 2.18 0.88 -25.68
C TRP A 25 1.29 1.31 -24.52
N MET A 26 1.40 2.53 -24.02
CA MET A 26 0.45 3.04 -23.02
C MET A 26 -0.95 3.28 -23.61
N LYS A 27 -1.03 3.76 -24.85
CA LYS A 27 -2.31 4.02 -25.54
C LYS A 27 -3.14 2.77 -25.81
N ASN A 28 -2.56 1.57 -25.76
CA ASN A 28 -3.32 0.32 -25.92
C ASN A 28 -4.41 0.12 -24.85
N GLN A 29 -4.34 0.88 -23.75
CA GLN A 29 -5.32 0.90 -22.66
C GLN A 29 -6.46 1.92 -22.90
N GLY A 30 -6.51 2.58 -24.06
CA GLY A 30 -7.50 3.62 -24.37
C GLY A 30 -7.14 5.02 -23.86
N LEU A 31 -5.88 5.25 -23.49
CA LEU A 31 -5.42 6.53 -22.96
C LEU A 31 -5.26 7.60 -24.08
N PRO A 32 -5.88 8.79 -23.99
CA PRO A 32 -5.81 9.80 -25.03
C PRO A 32 -4.45 10.50 -25.10
N HIS A 33 -4.11 11.07 -26.26
CA HIS A 33 -2.78 11.65 -26.51
C HIS A 33 -2.41 12.79 -25.56
N HIS A 34 -3.37 13.61 -25.16
CA HIS A 34 -3.12 14.81 -24.35
C HIS A 34 -2.49 14.48 -22.99
N LEU A 35 -2.66 13.26 -22.47
CA LEU A 35 -2.02 12.80 -21.23
C LEU A 35 -0.48 12.76 -21.30
N PHE A 36 0.06 12.64 -22.51
CA PHE A 36 1.50 12.48 -22.74
C PHE A 36 2.21 13.78 -23.11
N THR A 37 1.50 14.90 -23.19
CA THR A 37 1.99 16.18 -23.76
C THR A 37 2.87 17.01 -22.81
N GLY A 38 3.28 16.45 -21.68
CA GLY A 38 4.25 17.03 -20.74
C GLY A 38 3.76 18.12 -19.81
N GLU A 39 2.47 18.44 -19.89
CA GLU A 39 1.85 19.39 -18.96
C GLU A 39 1.30 18.73 -17.70
N LYS A 40 1.08 17.42 -17.73
CA LYS A 40 0.45 16.65 -16.65
C LYS A 40 1.50 15.81 -15.92
N PRO A 41 1.60 15.90 -14.57
CA PRO A 41 2.46 15.01 -13.82
C PRO A 41 1.91 13.59 -13.83
N VAL A 42 2.80 12.62 -14.07
CA VAL A 42 2.46 11.19 -13.96
C VAL A 42 2.58 10.79 -12.49
N ILE A 43 1.49 10.37 -11.87
CA ILE A 43 1.47 10.00 -10.45
C ILE A 43 1.35 8.48 -10.33
N GLY A 44 2.40 7.87 -9.77
CA GLY A 44 2.40 6.45 -9.42
C GLY A 44 1.55 6.18 -8.19
N ILE A 45 0.70 5.16 -8.22
CA ILE A 45 0.00 4.65 -7.04
C ILE A 45 0.63 3.29 -6.71
N CYS A 46 1.52 3.28 -5.72
CA CYS A 46 2.23 2.11 -5.26
C CYS A 46 1.31 1.29 -4.34
N ASN A 47 0.76 0.20 -4.87
CA ASN A 47 -0.28 -0.57 -4.20
C ASN A 47 0.29 -1.86 -3.57
N THR A 48 0.08 -2.02 -2.27
CA THR A 48 0.40 -3.25 -1.51
C THR A 48 -0.83 -4.12 -1.27
N TRP A 49 -1.81 -4.06 -2.16
CA TRP A 49 -2.96 -4.96 -2.15
C TRP A 49 -2.55 -6.39 -2.51
N SER A 50 -3.06 -7.37 -1.76
CA SER A 50 -3.01 -8.78 -2.11
C SER A 50 -4.09 -9.53 -1.34
N GLU A 51 -4.72 -10.53 -1.95
CA GLU A 51 -5.63 -11.44 -1.24
C GLU A 51 -4.91 -12.21 -0.11
N LEU A 52 -3.58 -12.34 -0.18
CA LEU A 52 -2.74 -12.94 0.86
C LEU A 52 -2.38 -11.97 2.00
N THR A 53 -2.72 -10.68 1.86
CA THR A 53 -2.48 -9.63 2.85
C THR A 53 -3.80 -8.95 3.25
N PRO A 54 -4.60 -9.59 4.13
CA PRO A 54 -5.94 -9.13 4.45
C PRO A 54 -5.99 -7.73 5.09
N CYS A 55 -4.90 -7.30 5.74
CA CYS A 55 -4.78 -5.95 6.30
C CYS A 55 -4.94 -4.84 5.25
N ASN A 56 -4.64 -5.16 3.98
CA ASN A 56 -4.64 -4.23 2.86
C ASN A 56 -5.75 -4.56 1.83
N ALA A 57 -6.72 -5.42 2.19
CA ALA A 57 -7.68 -5.98 1.23
C ALA A 57 -8.53 -4.92 0.50
N HIS A 58 -8.77 -3.77 1.13
CA HIS A 58 -9.57 -2.65 0.61
C HIS A 58 -8.78 -1.66 -0.24
N PHE A 59 -7.51 -1.92 -0.50
CA PHE A 59 -6.66 -0.96 -1.20
C PHE A 59 -7.05 -0.75 -2.66
N ARG A 60 -7.72 -1.73 -3.30
CA ARG A 60 -8.27 -1.51 -4.65
C ARG A 60 -9.29 -0.38 -4.66
N ASP A 61 -10.19 -0.34 -3.68
CA ASP A 61 -11.22 0.71 -3.59
C ASP A 61 -10.60 2.08 -3.28
N LEU A 62 -9.60 2.10 -2.39
CA LEU A 62 -8.84 3.31 -2.09
C LEU A 62 -8.01 3.79 -3.30
N ALA A 63 -7.44 2.90 -4.10
CA ALA A 63 -6.71 3.24 -5.32
C ALA A 63 -7.62 3.92 -6.34
N GLU A 64 -8.86 3.45 -6.52
CA GLU A 64 -9.84 4.10 -7.38
C GLU A 64 -10.28 5.48 -6.87
N ALA A 65 -10.37 5.67 -5.56
CA ALA A 65 -10.58 7.00 -4.97
C ALA A 65 -9.39 7.94 -5.24
N LEU A 66 -8.16 7.44 -5.07
CA LEU A 66 -6.93 8.20 -5.37
C LEU A 66 -6.84 8.59 -6.85
N LYS A 67 -7.12 7.65 -7.77
CA LYS A 67 -7.14 7.92 -9.21
C LYS A 67 -8.07 9.08 -9.55
N ARG A 68 -9.30 9.09 -8.99
CA ARG A 68 -10.26 10.19 -9.17
C ARG A 68 -9.71 11.52 -8.69
N GLY A 69 -9.13 11.57 -7.49
CA GLY A 69 -8.53 12.82 -6.97
C GLY A 69 -7.35 13.32 -7.82
N ILE A 70 -6.50 12.42 -8.33
CA ILE A 70 -5.40 12.78 -9.23
C ILE A 70 -5.93 13.31 -10.57
N TRP A 71 -6.98 12.69 -11.11
CA TRP A 71 -7.63 13.17 -12.33
C TRP A 71 -8.23 14.58 -12.16
N GLU A 72 -8.93 14.82 -11.03
CA GLU A 72 -9.49 16.13 -10.68
C GLU A 72 -8.42 17.21 -10.53
N ALA A 73 -7.27 16.85 -9.96
CA ALA A 73 -6.09 17.74 -9.87
C ALA A 73 -5.36 17.92 -11.22
N GLY A 74 -5.84 17.27 -12.29
CA GLY A 74 -5.29 17.38 -13.64
C GLY A 74 -4.08 16.50 -13.93
N GLY A 75 -3.68 15.61 -13.01
CA GLY A 75 -2.59 14.65 -13.17
C GLY A 75 -2.95 13.44 -14.04
N PHE A 76 -1.99 12.54 -14.22
CA PHE A 76 -2.17 11.26 -14.89
C PHE A 76 -1.82 10.11 -13.93
N PRO A 77 -2.81 9.45 -13.30
CA PRO A 77 -2.58 8.38 -12.35
C PRO A 77 -2.26 7.05 -13.04
N LEU A 78 -1.25 6.34 -12.54
CA LEU A 78 -0.90 4.99 -12.94
C LEU A 78 -0.66 4.13 -11.69
N GLU A 79 -1.44 3.08 -11.53
CA GLU A 79 -1.29 2.13 -10.43
C GLU A 79 -0.26 1.05 -10.79
N PHE A 80 0.60 0.70 -9.83
CA PHE A 80 1.53 -0.41 -9.96
C PHE A 80 1.61 -1.19 -8.65
N PRO A 81 1.65 -2.53 -8.71
CA PRO A 81 1.81 -3.36 -7.53
C PRO A 81 3.29 -3.45 -7.12
N VAL A 82 3.52 -3.70 -5.84
CA VAL A 82 4.82 -4.12 -5.28
C VAL A 82 4.59 -5.29 -4.33
N MET A 83 5.66 -5.96 -3.89
CA MET A 83 5.56 -7.07 -2.94
C MET A 83 4.77 -6.67 -1.68
N SER A 84 3.62 -7.32 -1.49
CA SER A 84 2.80 -7.13 -0.30
C SER A 84 3.25 -8.03 0.84
N LEU A 85 3.52 -7.42 2.00
CA LEU A 85 4.06 -8.12 3.17
C LEU A 85 2.99 -8.39 4.22
N GLY A 86 2.29 -9.51 4.10
CA GLY A 86 1.34 -9.98 5.12
C GLY A 86 2.06 -10.61 6.33
N GLU A 87 2.10 -9.89 7.45
CA GLU A 87 2.82 -10.29 8.68
C GLU A 87 2.44 -11.70 9.16
N CYS A 88 1.14 -12.04 9.09
CA CYS A 88 0.62 -13.34 9.56
C CYS A 88 0.89 -14.50 8.58
N SER A 89 1.05 -14.20 7.29
CA SER A 89 1.09 -15.21 6.22
C SER A 89 2.52 -15.57 5.81
N ILE A 90 3.44 -14.59 5.77
CA ILE A 90 4.79 -14.79 5.26
C ILE A 90 5.67 -15.54 6.27
N LYS A 91 6.42 -16.53 5.78
CA LYS A 91 7.42 -17.30 6.53
C LYS A 91 8.83 -17.07 5.97
N PRO A 92 9.89 -17.09 6.80
CA PRO A 92 9.88 -17.33 8.25
C PRO A 92 9.34 -16.15 9.06
N THR A 93 9.48 -14.92 8.55
CA THR A 93 8.89 -13.69 9.10
C THR A 93 8.85 -12.62 8.00
N ALA A 94 7.84 -11.75 8.00
CA ALA A 94 7.75 -10.65 7.04
C ALA A 94 8.91 -9.65 7.15
N MET A 95 9.57 -9.56 8.31
CA MET A 95 10.74 -8.68 8.48
C MET A 95 11.88 -9.02 7.50
N LEU A 96 12.10 -10.31 7.21
CA LEU A 96 13.15 -10.77 6.29
C LEU A 96 12.98 -10.16 4.88
N PHE A 97 11.72 -9.92 4.48
CA PHE A 97 11.37 -9.45 3.15
C PHE A 97 11.14 -7.94 3.08
N ARG A 98 11.20 -7.20 4.20
CA ARG A 98 11.08 -5.74 4.21
C ARG A 98 12.08 -5.07 3.26
N ASN A 99 13.34 -5.50 3.30
CA ASN A 99 14.39 -4.93 2.44
C ASN A 99 14.16 -5.30 0.97
N LEU A 100 13.68 -6.51 0.70
CA LEU A 100 13.33 -6.95 -0.65
C LEU A 100 12.20 -6.08 -1.23
N ALA A 101 11.13 -5.88 -0.46
CA ALA A 101 10.04 -4.99 -0.86
C ALA A 101 10.51 -3.53 -1.05
N SER A 102 11.46 -3.06 -0.23
CA SER A 102 12.07 -1.74 -0.42
C SER A 102 12.84 -1.62 -1.73
N MET A 103 13.61 -2.65 -2.13
CA MET A 103 14.33 -2.67 -3.40
C MET A 103 13.35 -2.73 -4.59
N ASP A 104 12.28 -3.53 -4.47
CA ASP A 104 11.20 -3.60 -5.46
C ASP A 104 10.54 -2.23 -5.67
N VAL A 105 10.22 -1.53 -4.58
CA VAL A 105 9.66 -0.16 -4.62
C VAL A 105 10.65 0.82 -5.26
N GLU A 106 11.92 0.80 -4.85
CA GLU A 106 12.95 1.69 -5.37
C GLU A 106 13.08 1.56 -6.89
N GLU A 107 13.27 0.33 -7.39
CA GLU A 107 13.47 0.08 -8.81
C GLU A 107 12.19 0.31 -9.62
N SER A 108 11.03 -0.06 -9.07
CA SER A 108 9.74 0.25 -9.69
C SER A 108 9.54 1.75 -9.86
N ILE A 109 9.96 2.57 -8.90
CA ILE A 109 9.86 4.03 -9.00
C ILE A 109 10.90 4.61 -9.97
N ARG A 110 12.16 4.19 -9.83
CA ARG A 110 13.28 4.72 -10.63
C ARG A 110 13.16 4.36 -12.11
N ALA A 111 12.73 3.14 -12.43
CA ALA A 111 12.71 2.63 -13.81
C ALA A 111 11.47 3.05 -14.62
N ASN A 112 10.38 3.46 -13.98
CA ASN A 112 9.13 3.83 -14.64
C ASN A 112 8.93 5.36 -14.75
N PRO A 113 8.14 5.85 -15.73
CA PRO A 113 8.02 7.29 -16.03
C PRO A 113 7.06 8.03 -15.08
N MET A 114 7.34 8.01 -13.78
CA MET A 114 6.53 8.66 -12.74
C MET A 114 7.22 9.93 -12.22
N ASP A 115 6.44 10.98 -11.96
CA ASP A 115 6.93 12.27 -11.47
C ASP A 115 6.70 12.46 -9.96
N GLY A 116 5.78 11.69 -9.39
CA GLY A 116 5.53 11.57 -7.96
C GLY A 116 4.84 10.25 -7.65
N VAL A 117 4.75 9.89 -6.37
CA VAL A 117 4.19 8.60 -5.95
C VAL A 117 3.32 8.73 -4.71
N VAL A 118 2.23 7.97 -4.68
CA VAL A 118 1.41 7.71 -3.49
C VAL A 118 1.71 6.30 -3.01
N LEU A 119 2.14 6.17 -1.76
CA LEU A 119 2.48 4.92 -1.11
C LEU A 119 1.26 4.43 -0.31
N MET A 120 0.64 3.34 -0.75
CA MET A 120 -0.47 2.74 -0.03
C MET A 120 0.08 1.75 0.99
N CYS A 121 0.02 2.10 2.27
CA CYS A 121 0.66 1.41 3.38
C CYS A 121 -0.38 0.90 4.39
N GLY A 122 -0.19 -0.29 4.93
CA GLY A 122 -1.12 -0.87 5.91
C GLY A 122 -0.46 -1.86 6.85
N CYS A 123 -0.31 -3.12 6.41
CA CYS A 123 0.32 -4.17 7.20
C CYS A 123 1.75 -3.81 7.67
N ASP A 124 2.15 -4.29 8.84
CA ASP A 124 3.36 -3.95 9.59
C ASP A 124 4.58 -3.46 8.78
N LYS A 125 5.07 -4.29 7.85
CA LYS A 125 6.32 -4.01 7.13
C LYS A 125 6.14 -3.19 5.85
N THR A 126 4.90 -3.00 5.39
CA THR A 126 4.62 -2.25 4.17
C THR A 126 4.98 -0.77 4.31
N THR A 127 4.62 -0.13 5.43
CA THR A 127 4.93 1.28 5.69
C THR A 127 6.44 1.56 5.61
N PRO A 128 7.31 0.91 6.40
CA PRO A 128 8.74 1.17 6.31
C PRO A 128 9.34 0.75 4.95
N SER A 129 8.91 -0.37 4.34
CA SER A 129 9.49 -0.79 3.06
C SER A 129 9.22 0.21 1.93
N LEU A 130 7.99 0.73 1.85
CA LEU A 130 7.61 1.69 0.81
C LEU A 130 8.29 3.04 1.03
N VAL A 131 8.34 3.52 2.27
CA VAL A 131 9.03 4.78 2.61
C VAL A 131 10.52 4.69 2.32
N MET A 132 11.19 3.58 2.68
CA MET A 132 12.60 3.36 2.38
C MET A 132 12.87 3.39 0.87
N GLY A 133 12.11 2.64 0.07
CA GLY A 133 12.29 2.59 -1.38
C GLY A 133 12.04 3.94 -2.06
N ALA A 134 10.99 4.66 -1.65
CA ALA A 134 10.71 5.99 -2.18
C ALA A 134 11.77 7.03 -1.78
N ALA A 135 12.27 6.96 -0.55
CA ALA A 135 13.33 7.85 -0.06
C ALA A 135 14.63 7.69 -0.86
N SER A 136 15.00 6.47 -1.27
CA SER A 136 16.17 6.21 -2.12
C SER A 136 16.07 6.82 -3.52
N VAL A 137 14.85 7.03 -4.04
CA VAL A 137 14.62 7.68 -5.34
C VAL A 137 14.43 9.19 -5.22
N ASN A 138 13.89 9.65 -4.09
CA ASN A 138 13.69 11.07 -3.75
C ASN A 138 12.80 11.83 -4.75
N LEU A 139 11.65 11.24 -5.11
CA LEU A 139 10.55 11.92 -5.82
C LEU A 139 9.52 12.45 -4.82
N PRO A 140 8.71 13.47 -5.19
CA PRO A 140 7.55 13.88 -4.42
C PRO A 140 6.68 12.67 -4.05
N THR A 141 6.53 12.44 -2.74
CA THR A 141 5.94 11.22 -2.20
C THR A 141 4.90 11.57 -1.14
N LEU A 142 3.77 10.88 -1.16
CA LEU A 142 2.72 10.95 -0.13
C LEU A 142 2.39 9.54 0.37
N VAL A 143 2.16 9.38 1.66
CA VAL A 143 1.74 8.09 2.25
C VAL A 143 0.25 8.12 2.55
N LEU A 144 -0.45 7.06 2.16
CA LEU A 144 -1.82 6.79 2.54
C LEU A 144 -1.85 5.54 3.42
N SER A 145 -2.23 5.73 4.68
CA SER A 145 -2.46 4.61 5.60
C SER A 145 -3.83 3.99 5.36
N GLY A 146 -3.88 2.65 5.32
CA GLY A 146 -5.10 1.87 5.14
C GLY A 146 -6.09 1.98 6.30
N GLY A 147 -5.58 2.18 7.51
CA GLY A 147 -6.37 2.31 8.73
C GLY A 147 -6.59 1.00 9.49
N PRO A 148 -6.85 1.09 10.81
CA PRO A 148 -7.04 -0.06 11.67
C PRO A 148 -8.41 -0.71 11.48
N MET A 149 -8.50 -1.99 11.81
CA MET A 149 -9.77 -2.68 12.01
C MET A 149 -10.58 -2.04 13.14
N LEU A 150 -11.90 -2.22 13.06
CA LEU A 150 -12.81 -1.92 14.15
C LEU A 150 -12.57 -2.88 15.32
N VAL A 151 -12.81 -2.40 16.54
CA VAL A 151 -12.63 -3.19 17.77
C VAL A 151 -13.51 -4.46 17.74
N GLY A 152 -12.88 -5.60 18.04
CA GLY A 152 -13.55 -6.89 18.19
C GLY A 152 -14.32 -6.99 19.50
N ARG A 153 -15.31 -7.89 19.56
CA ARG A 153 -16.11 -8.11 20.77
C ARG A 153 -16.42 -9.59 20.98
N PHE A 154 -16.01 -10.13 22.12
CA PHE A 154 -16.31 -11.49 22.53
C PHE A 154 -17.10 -11.47 23.85
N ARG A 155 -18.30 -12.09 23.85
CA ARG A 155 -19.20 -12.14 25.02
C ARG A 155 -19.44 -10.79 25.69
N GLY A 156 -19.70 -9.77 24.86
CA GLY A 156 -19.95 -8.38 25.30
C GLY A 156 -18.70 -7.60 25.71
N LYS A 157 -17.52 -8.21 25.81
CA LYS A 157 -16.26 -7.55 26.17
C LYS A 157 -15.49 -7.14 24.92
N LYS A 158 -14.83 -5.98 24.98
CA LYS A 158 -13.91 -5.52 23.93
C LYS A 158 -12.69 -6.43 23.91
N ILE A 159 -12.27 -6.81 22.72
CA ILE A 159 -11.05 -7.59 22.48
C ILE A 159 -10.23 -6.94 21.37
N GLY A 160 -8.91 -7.01 21.49
CA GLY A 160 -7.95 -6.59 20.47
C GLY A 160 -7.18 -7.78 19.91
N THR A 161 -6.48 -7.59 18.80
CA THR A 161 -5.64 -8.64 18.21
C THR A 161 -4.49 -9.08 19.13
N SER A 162 -4.08 -8.23 20.08
CA SER A 162 -3.12 -8.57 21.13
C SER A 162 -3.66 -9.53 22.20
N ASP A 163 -4.98 -9.69 22.33
CA ASP A 163 -5.58 -10.63 23.28
C ASP A 163 -5.36 -12.10 22.89
N ILE A 164 -4.87 -12.37 21.68
CA ILE A 164 -4.58 -13.75 21.22
C ILE A 164 -3.64 -14.49 22.17
N TRP A 165 -2.68 -13.78 22.77
CA TRP A 165 -1.76 -14.34 23.77
C TRP A 165 -2.49 -14.74 25.06
N ARG A 166 -3.43 -13.90 25.52
CA ARG A 166 -4.26 -14.21 26.69
C ARG A 166 -5.15 -15.41 26.42
N PHE A 167 -5.81 -15.45 25.26
CA PHE A 167 -6.68 -16.55 24.87
C PHE A 167 -5.92 -17.87 24.72
N ALA A 168 -4.70 -17.84 24.17
CA ALA A 168 -3.84 -19.01 24.09
C ALA A 168 -3.50 -19.57 25.49
N GLU A 169 -3.21 -18.71 26.48
CA GLU A 169 -2.96 -19.16 27.85
C GLU A 169 -4.23 -19.66 28.53
N ASP A 170 -5.36 -18.96 28.38
CA ASP A 170 -6.66 -19.40 28.94
C ASP A 170 -7.11 -20.76 28.37
N TYR A 171 -6.84 -21.03 27.09
CA TYR A 171 -7.07 -22.33 26.47
C TYR A 171 -6.16 -23.43 27.07
N LYS A 172 -4.86 -23.17 27.24
CA LYS A 172 -3.91 -24.13 27.83
C LYS A 172 -4.29 -24.55 29.25
N VAL A 173 -4.85 -23.65 30.04
CA VAL A 173 -5.29 -23.94 31.42
C VAL A 173 -6.73 -24.41 31.52
N GLY A 174 -7.40 -24.66 30.38
CA GLY A 174 -8.75 -25.23 30.33
C GLY A 174 -9.88 -24.25 30.69
N LYS A 175 -9.64 -22.93 30.68
CA LYS A 175 -10.70 -21.92 30.88
C LYS A 175 -11.53 -21.66 29.63
N LEU A 176 -10.99 -21.98 28.45
CA LEU A 176 -11.67 -21.88 27.17
C LEU A 176 -11.67 -23.24 26.50
N THR A 177 -12.78 -23.58 25.84
CA THR A 177 -12.85 -24.76 24.98
C THR A 177 -12.37 -24.46 23.55
N GLN A 178 -12.27 -25.49 22.72
CA GLN A 178 -11.92 -25.30 21.31
C GLN A 178 -13.04 -24.53 20.56
N GLU A 179 -14.30 -24.76 20.93
CA GLU A 179 -15.45 -24.02 20.41
C GLU A 179 -15.38 -22.54 20.80
N ASP A 180 -15.01 -22.23 22.05
CA ASP A 180 -14.78 -20.86 22.49
C ASP A 180 -13.68 -20.18 21.65
N MET A 181 -12.62 -20.90 21.28
CA MET A 181 -11.54 -20.36 20.46
C MET A 181 -12.01 -20.01 19.03
N ILE A 182 -12.91 -20.80 18.45
CA ILE A 182 -13.52 -20.53 17.13
C ILE A 182 -14.43 -19.30 17.22
N GLU A 183 -15.19 -19.14 18.31
CA GLU A 183 -15.98 -17.92 18.55
C GLU A 183 -15.09 -16.68 18.67
N VAL A 184 -13.95 -16.79 19.37
CA VAL A 184 -12.95 -15.72 19.49
C VAL A 184 -12.38 -15.35 18.13
N GLU A 185 -11.99 -16.32 17.31
CA GLU A 185 -11.47 -16.12 15.95
C GLU A 185 -12.42 -15.25 15.12
N SER A 186 -13.69 -15.65 15.07
CA SER A 186 -14.73 -14.96 14.30
C SER A 186 -15.03 -13.55 14.83
N SER A 187 -14.78 -13.32 16.12
CA SER A 187 -15.07 -12.05 16.81
C SER A 187 -13.92 -11.04 16.77
N MET A 188 -12.69 -11.50 16.53
CA MET A 188 -11.47 -10.72 16.70
C MET A 188 -11.19 -9.80 15.50
N SER A 189 -11.16 -10.37 14.29
CA SER A 189 -10.80 -9.67 13.05
C SER A 189 -12.04 -9.46 12.16
N ARG A 190 -12.92 -8.55 12.59
CA ARG A 190 -14.29 -8.41 12.06
C ARG A 190 -14.53 -7.25 11.09
N SER A 191 -13.47 -6.60 10.61
CA SER A 191 -13.55 -5.62 9.53
C SER A 191 -12.25 -5.61 8.74
N ILE A 192 -12.26 -5.02 7.55
CA ILE A 192 -11.05 -4.69 6.79
C ILE A 192 -10.16 -3.71 7.60
N GLY A 193 -8.83 -3.83 7.44
CA GLY A 193 -7.84 -2.98 8.10
C GLY A 193 -6.73 -3.76 8.80
N HIS A 194 -5.73 -3.05 9.33
CA HIS A 194 -4.64 -3.64 10.11
C HIS A 194 -4.99 -3.79 11.60
N CYS A 195 -4.07 -4.34 12.40
CA CYS A 195 -4.25 -4.50 13.85
C CYS A 195 -4.75 -3.21 14.53
N ALA A 196 -5.84 -3.31 15.28
CA ALA A 196 -6.46 -2.20 16.00
C ALA A 196 -5.68 -1.65 17.23
N PRO A 197 -4.92 -2.47 17.98
CA PRO A 197 -4.07 -1.96 19.05
C PRO A 197 -2.94 -1.05 18.52
N MET A 198 -2.19 -0.44 19.45
CA MET A 198 -0.90 0.22 19.15
C MET A 198 0.21 -0.81 18.89
N GLY A 199 0.00 -1.67 17.90
CA GLY A 199 1.01 -2.56 17.34
C GLY A 199 1.89 -1.86 16.32
N THR A 200 2.67 -2.63 15.55
CA THR A 200 3.60 -2.07 14.55
C THR A 200 2.86 -1.25 13.50
N ALA A 201 1.78 -1.76 12.90
CA ALA A 201 1.04 -1.06 11.85
C ALA A 201 0.56 0.34 12.29
N SER A 202 -0.15 0.43 13.41
CA SER A 202 -0.64 1.71 13.96
C SER A 202 0.51 2.64 14.38
N THR A 203 1.57 2.08 14.97
CA THR A 203 2.78 2.85 15.31
C THR A 203 3.42 3.44 14.05
N MET A 204 3.65 2.64 13.02
CA MET A 204 4.28 3.10 11.78
C MET A 204 3.40 4.08 11.01
N ALA A 205 2.07 3.94 11.06
CA ALA A 205 1.15 4.95 10.52
C ALA A 205 1.35 6.29 11.24
N ALA A 206 1.36 6.30 12.58
CA ALA A 206 1.61 7.51 13.36
C ALA A 206 3.01 8.10 13.11
N MET A 207 4.05 7.28 12.92
CA MET A 207 5.41 7.75 12.64
C MET A 207 5.55 8.46 11.29
N VAL A 208 4.71 8.14 10.33
CA VAL A 208 4.73 8.81 9.02
C VAL A 208 3.91 10.11 9.03
N GLU A 209 2.93 10.21 9.92
CA GLU A 209 2.12 11.43 10.09
C GLU A 209 2.83 12.50 10.95
N ALA A 210 3.60 12.08 11.97
CA ALA A 210 4.25 12.95 12.95
C ALA A 210 5.32 13.88 12.36
#